data_AF-A0A6G0YKH8-F1
#
_entry.id   AF-A0A6G0YKH8-F1
#
_cell.length_a   1.000
_cell.length_b   1.000
_cell.length_c   1.000
_cell.angle_alpha   90.00
_cell.angle_beta   90.00
_cell.angle_gamma   90.00
#
_symmetry.space_group_name_H-M   'P 1'
#
loop_
_entity.id
_entity.type
_entity.pdbx_description
1 polymer ?
#
loop_
_entity_poly.entity_id
_entity_poly.type
_entity_poly.pdbx_seq_one_letter_code
_entity_poly.pdbx_strand_id
1 'polypeptide(L)'
;MRDVNWLCDLAFLADFTGHLSDLNLKDLEKKKLQRFPNLEDHTRKYPDFIFDSKKYVIEIKAVIDDFDVRFKEFKQLEDVIPFISFPFNEGLNTQMFAKKAAQLFQIDEVTLDDEVINMRCNVYLKARSSENNFWHLVSKEKFPNLRRCAESVYSCFGSTYLCELAFLYLLQTKSKHRSRFTDMNSEDSLRLSLSSYTLEFVKLSNQMQVQTSH
;
A
#
# COMPACT_ATOMS: atom_id res chain seq x y z
N MET A 1 -1.82 14.96 37.79
CA MET A 1 -1.07 15.76 36.79
C MET A 1 -1.07 14.97 35.49
N ARG A 2 -1.56 15.53 34.38
CA ARG A 2 -1.34 14.92 33.07
C ARG A 2 0.10 15.24 32.68
N ASP A 3 0.86 14.22 32.29
CA ASP A 3 2.23 14.40 31.83
C ASP A 3 2.23 15.21 30.52
N VAL A 4 2.80 16.42 30.57
CA VAL A 4 2.85 17.35 29.44
C VAL A 4 3.69 16.77 28.30
N ASN A 5 4.75 16.01 28.63
CA ASN A 5 5.58 15.34 27.63
C ASN A 5 4.78 14.25 26.90
N TRP A 6 4.01 13.46 27.65
CA TRP A 6 3.14 12.44 27.04
C TRP A 6 2.10 13.04 26.10
N LEU A 7 1.52 14.20 26.46
CA LEU A 7 0.58 14.91 25.59
C LEU A 7 1.25 15.43 24.30
N CYS A 8 2.51 15.83 24.36
CA CYS A 8 3.30 16.22 23.19
C CYS A 8 3.58 15.01 22.28
N ASP A 9 3.99 13.88 22.86
CA ASP A 9 4.21 12.63 22.11
C ASP A 9 2.92 12.14 21.42
N LEU A 10 1.77 12.23 22.09
CA LEU A 10 0.48 11.88 21.51
C LEU A 10 0.08 12.84 20.37
N ALA A 11 0.27 14.14 20.54
CA ALA A 11 -0.01 15.14 19.51
C ALA A 11 0.84 14.90 18.26
N PHE A 12 2.14 14.60 18.45
CA PHE A 12 3.03 14.22 17.38
C PHE A 12 2.54 12.97 16.63
N LEU A 13 2.18 11.89 17.34
CA LEU A 13 1.70 10.66 16.72
C LEU A 13 0.41 10.87 15.91
N ALA A 14 -0.51 11.70 16.42
CA ALA A 14 -1.73 12.06 15.73
C ALA A 14 -1.45 12.81 14.41
N ASP A 15 -0.52 13.77 14.43
CA ASP A 15 -0.09 14.49 13.22
C ASP A 15 0.68 13.57 12.24
N PHE A 16 1.55 12.71 12.77
CA PHE A 16 2.42 11.81 12.01
C PHE A 16 1.63 10.80 11.17
N THR A 17 0.60 10.17 11.75
CA THR A 17 -0.22 9.18 11.05
C THR A 17 -1.04 9.76 9.90
N GLY A 18 -1.21 11.09 9.85
CA GLY A 18 -1.91 11.78 8.76
C GLY A 18 -1.05 11.93 7.50
N HIS A 19 0.26 12.19 7.64
CA HIS A 19 1.14 12.51 6.50
C HIS A 19 2.61 12.12 6.77
N LEU A 20 3.13 11.10 6.08
CA LEU A 20 4.56 10.77 6.05
C LEU A 20 5.19 11.33 4.76
N SER A 21 6.10 12.30 4.85
CA SER A 21 6.86 12.79 3.68
C SER A 21 8.16 13.48 4.08
N ASP A 22 9.15 13.53 3.18
CA ASP A 22 10.41 14.26 3.35
C ASP A 22 10.22 15.76 3.66
N LEU A 23 9.10 16.33 3.21
CA LEU A 23 8.75 17.71 3.48
C LEU A 23 8.45 17.93 4.97
N ASN A 24 7.83 16.94 5.63
CA ASN A 24 7.47 17.04 7.05
C ASN A 24 8.72 16.97 7.95
N LEU A 25 9.74 16.21 7.54
CA LEU A 25 11.03 16.15 8.22
C LEU A 25 11.75 17.51 8.17
N LYS A 26 11.81 18.14 6.99
CA LYS A 26 12.44 19.47 6.81
C LYS A 26 11.74 20.56 7.60
N ASP A 27 10.43 20.51 7.71
CA ASP A 27 9.65 21.47 8.49
C ASP A 27 9.89 21.27 10.00
N LEU A 28 9.94 20.03 10.47
CA LEU A 28 10.23 19.72 11.88
C LEU A 28 11.65 20.10 12.30
N GLU A 29 12.65 19.90 11.43
CA GLU A 29 14.04 20.35 11.64
C GLU A 29 14.13 21.88 11.78
N LYS A 30 13.28 22.61 11.05
CA LYS A 30 13.17 24.08 11.12
C LYS A 30 12.20 24.57 12.20
N LYS A 31 11.65 23.67 13.02
CA LYS A 31 10.62 23.95 14.03
C LYS A 31 9.36 24.63 13.45
N LYS A 32 9.05 24.35 12.19
CA LYS A 32 7.83 24.83 11.54
C LYS A 32 6.71 23.82 11.78
N LEU A 33 5.70 24.21 12.54
CA LEU A 33 4.59 23.33 12.94
C LEU A 33 3.33 23.48 12.07
N GLN A 34 3.40 24.21 10.94
CA GLN A 34 2.25 24.47 10.06
C GLN A 34 1.56 23.20 9.53
N ARG A 35 2.27 22.08 9.48
CA ARG A 35 1.77 20.76 9.06
C ARG A 35 1.48 19.82 10.23
N PHE A 36 1.67 20.31 11.45
CA PHE A 36 1.52 19.57 12.70
C PHE A 36 0.51 20.32 13.60
N PRO A 37 -0.78 20.35 13.22
CA PRO A 37 -1.78 21.15 13.91
C PRO A 37 -1.95 20.77 15.38
N ASN A 38 -1.80 19.48 15.74
CA ASN A 38 -1.89 19.07 17.13
C ASN A 38 -0.66 19.51 17.95
N LEU A 39 0.54 19.48 17.37
CA LEU A 39 1.75 20.01 18.00
C LEU A 39 1.74 21.53 18.12
N GLU A 40 1.23 22.24 17.11
CA GLU A 40 1.03 23.69 17.15
C GLU A 40 0.05 24.07 18.27
N ASP A 41 -1.07 23.35 18.39
CA ASP A 41 -2.01 23.54 19.49
C ASP A 41 -1.40 23.22 20.86
N HIS A 42 -0.56 22.19 20.95
CA HIS A 42 0.14 21.84 22.19
C HIS A 42 1.09 22.94 22.63
N THR A 43 1.95 23.44 21.74
CA THR A 43 2.90 24.53 22.03
C THR A 43 2.21 25.84 22.36
N ARG A 44 1.05 26.13 21.75
CA ARG A 44 0.20 27.27 22.12
C ARG A 44 -0.41 27.13 23.52
N LYS A 45 -0.81 25.92 23.90
CA LYS A 45 -1.48 25.64 25.19
C LYS A 45 -0.50 25.59 26.37
N TYR A 46 0.77 25.29 26.12
CA TYR A 46 1.83 25.22 27.11
C TYR A 46 3.01 26.12 26.69
N PRO A 47 2.95 27.45 26.86
CA PRO A 47 3.95 28.37 26.35
C PRO A 47 5.34 28.23 27.01
N ASP A 48 5.39 27.72 28.25
CA ASP A 48 6.64 27.45 28.97
C ASP A 48 7.28 26.09 28.58
N PHE A 49 6.60 25.29 27.74
CA PHE A 49 7.09 24.00 27.30
C PHE A 49 8.13 24.15 26.18
N ILE A 50 9.32 23.59 26.42
CA ILE A 50 10.40 23.58 25.43
C ILE A 50 10.21 22.36 24.52
N PHE A 51 9.73 22.59 23.32
CA PHE A 51 9.60 21.55 22.30
C PHE A 51 10.98 21.09 21.80
N ASP A 52 11.33 19.82 22.08
CA ASP A 52 12.51 19.16 21.52
C ASP A 52 12.16 18.43 20.22
N SER A 53 12.36 19.12 19.09
CA SER A 53 12.13 18.54 17.77
C SER A 53 13.11 17.42 17.41
N LYS A 54 14.29 17.34 18.06
CA LYS A 54 15.34 16.39 17.67
C LYS A 54 14.92 14.95 17.88
N LYS A 55 14.27 14.64 19.01
CA LYS A 55 13.72 13.32 19.31
C LYS A 55 12.83 12.83 18.16
N TYR A 56 11.86 13.64 17.76
CA TYR A 56 10.91 13.27 16.71
C TYR A 56 11.54 13.18 15.32
N VAL A 57 12.52 14.04 15.00
CA VAL A 57 13.27 13.94 13.74
C VAL A 57 14.02 12.61 13.64
N ILE A 58 14.60 12.13 14.74
CA ILE A 58 15.28 10.82 14.77
C ILE A 58 14.28 9.69 14.50
N GLU A 59 13.13 9.70 15.16
CA GLU A 59 12.09 8.68 14.96
C GLU A 59 11.53 8.70 13.52
N ILE A 60 11.27 9.88 12.94
CA ILE A 60 10.81 9.98 11.54
C ILE A 60 11.88 9.44 10.60
N LYS A 61 13.16 9.79 10.80
CA LYS A 61 14.26 9.27 9.98
C LYS A 61 14.33 7.76 10.06
N ALA A 62 14.26 7.18 11.26
CA ALA A 62 14.26 5.74 11.44
C ALA A 62 13.10 5.05 10.71
N VAL A 63 11.90 5.63 10.74
CA VAL A 63 10.76 5.10 9.99
C VAL A 63 10.96 5.23 8.48
N ILE A 64 11.41 6.40 7.99
CA ILE A 64 11.70 6.59 6.56
C ILE A 64 12.74 5.58 6.08
N ASP A 65 13.83 5.40 6.82
CA ASP A 65 14.90 4.46 6.50
C ASP A 65 14.38 3.02 6.47
N ASP A 66 13.54 2.63 7.44
CA ASP A 66 12.90 1.31 7.49
C ASP A 66 11.94 1.10 6.31
N PHE A 67 11.17 2.11 5.91
CA PHE A 67 10.36 2.08 4.69
C PHE A 67 11.23 1.93 3.45
N ASP A 68 12.31 2.71 3.34
CA ASP A 68 13.22 2.66 2.20
C ASP A 68 13.91 1.30 2.06
N VAL A 69 14.24 0.64 3.16
CA VAL A 69 14.76 -0.72 3.17
C VAL A 69 13.68 -1.73 2.78
N ARG A 70 12.50 -1.68 3.40
CA ARG A 70 11.40 -2.64 3.16
C ARG A 70 10.85 -2.56 1.73
N PHE A 71 10.77 -1.36 1.17
CA PHE A 71 10.22 -1.11 -0.16
C PHE A 71 11.31 -0.86 -1.22
N LYS A 72 12.58 -1.19 -0.93
CA LYS A 72 13.69 -1.03 -1.87
C LYS A 72 13.46 -1.73 -3.21
N GLU A 73 12.79 -2.88 -3.18
CA GLU A 73 12.45 -3.66 -4.37
C GLU A 73 11.34 -2.98 -5.20
N PHE A 74 10.41 -2.28 -4.55
CA PHE A 74 9.36 -1.52 -5.24
C PHE A 74 9.93 -0.33 -6.01
N LYS A 75 11.02 0.29 -5.54
CA LYS A 75 11.72 1.34 -6.31
C LYS A 75 12.18 0.82 -7.68
N GLN A 76 12.46 -0.47 -7.83
CA GLN A 76 12.85 -1.07 -9.12
C GLN A 76 11.65 -1.23 -10.07
N LEU A 77 10.42 -1.29 -9.54
CA LEU A 77 9.19 -1.35 -10.33
C LEU A 77 8.80 0.02 -10.90
N GLU A 78 9.30 1.14 -10.35
CA GLU A 78 8.99 2.50 -10.82
C GLU A 78 9.32 2.70 -12.30
N ASP A 79 10.39 2.08 -12.79
CA ASP A 79 10.79 2.13 -14.20
C ASP A 79 9.86 1.31 -15.13
N VAL A 80 9.11 0.35 -14.56
CA VAL A 80 8.31 -0.65 -15.30
C VAL A 80 6.83 -0.29 -15.29
N ILE A 81 6.33 0.24 -14.16
CA ILE A 81 4.92 0.58 -13.92
C ILE A 81 4.33 1.51 -15.00
N PRO A 82 5.01 2.59 -15.46
CA PRO A 82 4.44 3.51 -16.44
C PRO A 82 4.06 2.81 -17.75
N PHE A 83 4.88 1.87 -18.20
CA PHE A 83 4.57 1.09 -19.40
C PHE A 83 3.42 0.11 -19.17
N ILE A 84 3.40 -0.58 -18.02
CA ILE A 84 2.31 -1.52 -17.72
C ILE A 84 0.97 -0.79 -17.59
N SER A 85 0.99 0.44 -17.05
CA SER A 85 -0.21 1.27 -16.87
C SER A 85 -0.66 1.93 -18.18
N PHE A 86 0.28 2.37 -19.02
CA PHE A 86 0.01 3.10 -20.25
C PHE A 86 0.81 2.51 -21.44
N PRO A 87 0.49 1.29 -21.87
CA PRO A 87 1.31 0.51 -22.81
C PRO A 87 1.47 1.14 -24.19
N PHE A 88 0.62 2.11 -24.57
CA PHE A 88 0.66 2.83 -25.85
C PHE A 88 1.09 4.30 -25.74
N ASN A 89 1.53 4.77 -24.58
CA ASN A 89 2.01 6.15 -24.43
C ASN A 89 3.31 6.35 -25.24
N GLU A 90 3.29 7.29 -26.18
CA GLU A 90 4.41 7.59 -27.09
C GLU A 90 5.61 8.24 -26.40
N GLY A 91 5.42 8.86 -25.22
CA GLY A 91 6.50 9.44 -24.43
C GLY A 91 7.34 8.43 -23.64
N LEU A 92 6.98 7.14 -23.66
CA LEU A 92 7.69 6.09 -22.92
C LEU A 92 8.84 5.50 -23.75
N ASN A 93 10.01 5.36 -23.11
CA ASN A 93 11.15 4.67 -23.70
C ASN A 93 10.97 3.15 -23.57
N THR A 94 10.56 2.49 -24.67
CA THR A 94 10.27 1.06 -24.70
C THR A 94 11.51 0.18 -24.49
N GLN A 95 12.67 0.62 -25.01
CA GLN A 95 13.94 -0.09 -24.83
C GLN A 95 14.38 -0.07 -23.36
N MET A 96 14.23 1.09 -22.70
CA MET A 96 14.51 1.21 -21.28
C MET A 96 13.58 0.33 -20.45
N PHE A 97 12.28 0.29 -20.79
CA PHE A 97 11.35 -0.65 -20.18
C PHE A 97 11.81 -2.10 -20.36
N ALA A 98 12.08 -2.53 -21.60
CA ALA A 98 12.47 -3.91 -21.90
C ALA A 98 13.70 -4.33 -21.10
N LYS A 99 14.74 -3.49 -21.09
CA LYS A 99 15.97 -3.72 -20.31
C LYS A 99 15.70 -3.83 -18.81
N LYS A 100 14.92 -2.93 -18.24
CA LYS A 100 14.63 -2.90 -16.79
C LYS A 100 13.74 -4.07 -16.37
N ALA A 101 12.70 -4.36 -17.14
CA ALA A 101 11.80 -5.47 -16.91
C ALA A 101 12.51 -6.83 -17.09
N ALA A 102 13.38 -6.96 -18.09
CA ALA A 102 14.21 -8.15 -18.31
C ALA A 102 15.09 -8.45 -17.10
N GLN A 103 15.78 -7.42 -16.58
CA GLN A 103 16.59 -7.54 -15.36
C GLN A 103 15.74 -7.91 -14.13
N LEU A 104 14.60 -7.24 -13.95
CA LEU A 104 13.76 -7.42 -12.76
C LEU A 104 13.08 -8.79 -12.71
N PHE A 105 12.57 -9.27 -13.85
CA PHE A 105 11.80 -10.51 -13.92
C PHE A 105 12.60 -11.72 -14.43
N GLN A 106 13.92 -11.55 -14.65
CA GLN A 106 14.82 -12.58 -15.17
C GLN A 106 14.33 -13.14 -16.50
N ILE A 107 13.99 -12.22 -17.41
CA ILE A 107 13.49 -12.50 -18.76
C ILE A 107 14.59 -12.12 -19.76
N ASP A 108 14.63 -12.79 -20.90
CA ASP A 108 15.52 -12.40 -22.00
C ASP A 108 15.08 -11.05 -22.60
N GLU A 109 16.00 -10.07 -22.61
CA GLU A 109 15.73 -8.69 -23.05
C GLU A 109 15.29 -8.61 -24.51
N VAL A 110 15.91 -9.39 -25.39
CA VAL A 110 15.64 -9.34 -26.84
C VAL A 110 14.23 -9.84 -27.13
N THR A 111 13.85 -10.99 -26.57
CA THR A 111 12.50 -11.53 -26.73
C THR A 111 11.42 -10.63 -26.14
N LEU A 112 11.70 -9.97 -25.01
CA LEU A 112 10.76 -9.01 -24.43
C LEU A 112 10.62 -7.74 -25.28
N ASP A 113 11.72 -7.21 -25.82
CA ASP A 113 11.69 -6.03 -26.69
C ASP A 113 10.92 -6.33 -27.98
N ASP A 114 11.12 -7.50 -28.57
CA ASP A 114 10.35 -7.97 -29.74
C ASP A 114 8.85 -8.06 -29.42
N GLU A 115 8.47 -8.60 -28.26
CA GLU A 115 7.07 -8.65 -27.81
C GLU A 115 6.47 -7.25 -27.65
N VAL A 116 7.22 -6.31 -27.06
CA VAL A 116 6.80 -4.92 -26.86
C VAL A 116 6.53 -4.24 -28.20
N ILE A 117 7.44 -4.39 -29.17
CA ILE A 117 7.30 -3.82 -30.52
C ILE A 117 6.08 -4.42 -31.22
N ASN A 118 5.96 -5.76 -31.23
CA ASN A 118 4.84 -6.45 -31.86
C ASN A 118 3.49 -6.05 -31.25
N MET A 119 3.42 -5.89 -29.93
CA MET A 119 2.22 -5.43 -29.23
C MET A 119 1.87 -3.99 -29.60
N ARG A 120 2.86 -3.09 -29.64
CA ARG A 120 2.67 -1.68 -30.03
C ARG A 120 2.20 -1.52 -31.48
N CYS A 121 2.62 -2.39 -32.38
CA CYS A 121 2.18 -2.42 -33.77
C CYS A 121 0.76 -3.00 -33.95
N ASN A 122 0.18 -3.60 -32.91
CA ASN A 122 -1.14 -4.21 -33.00
C ASN A 122 -2.26 -3.16 -32.88
N VAL A 123 -2.90 -2.84 -34.01
CA VAL A 123 -3.97 -1.84 -34.11
C VAL A 123 -5.19 -2.21 -33.24
N TYR A 124 -5.52 -3.50 -33.14
CA TYR A 124 -6.63 -3.97 -32.31
C TYR A 124 -6.38 -3.71 -30.82
N LEU A 125 -5.16 -4.01 -30.35
CA LEU A 125 -4.76 -3.72 -28.97
C LEU A 125 -4.68 -2.22 -28.70
N LYS A 126 -4.15 -1.42 -29.66
CA LYS A 126 -4.07 0.04 -29.54
C LYS A 126 -5.45 0.67 -29.35
N ALA A 127 -6.42 0.26 -30.17
CA ALA A 127 -7.80 0.78 -30.12
C ALA A 127 -8.51 0.50 -28.78
N ARG A 128 -8.09 -0.55 -28.06
CA ARG A 128 -8.71 -1.00 -26.80
C ARG A 128 -7.83 -0.72 -25.57
N SER A 129 -6.80 0.10 -25.73
CA SER A 129 -5.80 0.37 -24.69
C SER A 129 -6.37 1.05 -23.44
N SER A 130 -7.51 1.72 -23.54
CA SER A 130 -8.20 2.37 -22.42
C SER A 130 -9.12 1.44 -21.62
N GLU A 131 -9.24 0.16 -21.98
CA GLU A 131 -10.09 -0.78 -21.25
C GLU A 131 -9.42 -1.21 -19.93
N ASN A 132 -10.19 -1.22 -18.83
CA ASN A 132 -9.70 -1.68 -17.51
C ASN A 132 -9.10 -3.09 -17.55
N ASN A 133 -9.60 -3.94 -18.47
CA ASN A 133 -9.19 -5.31 -18.66
C ASN A 133 -8.26 -5.49 -19.88
N PHE A 134 -7.60 -4.42 -20.34
CA PHE A 134 -6.73 -4.42 -21.53
C PHE A 134 -5.79 -5.64 -21.56
N TRP A 135 -5.16 -5.91 -20.43
CA TRP A 135 -4.19 -6.97 -20.24
C TRP A 135 -4.75 -8.40 -20.38
N HIS A 136 -6.07 -8.58 -20.33
CA HIS A 136 -6.75 -9.84 -20.67
C HIS A 136 -6.92 -10.03 -22.19
N LEU A 137 -6.85 -8.95 -22.98
CA LEU A 137 -6.88 -9.00 -24.44
C LEU A 137 -5.52 -9.38 -25.04
N VAL A 138 -4.44 -9.18 -24.27
CA VAL A 138 -3.08 -9.54 -24.67
C VAL A 138 -2.89 -11.05 -24.53
N SER A 139 -2.76 -11.75 -25.66
CA SER A 139 -2.63 -13.21 -25.69
C SER A 139 -1.36 -13.68 -24.98
N LYS A 140 -1.52 -14.63 -24.04
CA LYS A 140 -0.41 -15.32 -23.35
C LYS A 140 0.49 -16.11 -24.30
N GLU A 141 -0.06 -16.62 -25.40
CA GLU A 141 0.69 -17.41 -26.37
C GLU A 141 1.60 -16.52 -27.24
N LYS A 142 1.13 -15.32 -27.57
CA LYS A 142 1.87 -14.37 -28.42
C LYS A 142 2.80 -13.44 -27.65
N PHE A 143 2.44 -13.12 -26.40
CA PHE A 143 3.17 -12.17 -25.56
C PHE A 143 3.42 -12.73 -24.15
N PRO A 144 4.07 -13.91 -24.02
CA PRO A 144 4.25 -14.58 -22.74
C PRO A 144 5.06 -13.75 -21.74
N ASN A 145 6.15 -13.11 -22.19
CA ASN A 145 7.02 -12.34 -21.32
C ASN A 145 6.36 -11.04 -20.87
N LEU A 146 5.73 -10.32 -21.81
CA LEU A 146 5.04 -9.08 -21.51
C LEU A 146 3.85 -9.31 -20.57
N ARG A 147 3.14 -10.42 -20.75
CA ARG A 147 2.05 -10.81 -19.85
C ARG A 147 2.57 -11.14 -18.45
N ARG A 148 3.71 -11.82 -18.34
CA ARG A 148 4.38 -12.10 -17.07
C ARG A 148 4.80 -10.79 -16.36
N CYS A 149 5.33 -9.81 -17.08
CA CYS A 149 5.67 -8.50 -16.50
C CYS A 149 4.43 -7.83 -15.90
N ALA A 150 3.35 -7.75 -16.67
CA ALA A 150 2.10 -7.15 -16.20
C ALA A 150 1.51 -7.90 -15.00
N GLU A 151 1.45 -9.24 -15.04
CA GLU A 151 0.95 -10.07 -13.92
C GLU A 151 1.80 -9.89 -12.66
N SER A 152 3.12 -9.82 -12.79
CA SER A 152 4.02 -9.55 -11.67
C SER A 152 3.72 -8.19 -11.04
N VAL A 153 3.60 -7.13 -11.84
CA VAL A 153 3.26 -5.79 -11.35
C VAL A 153 1.89 -5.78 -10.66
N TYR A 154 0.86 -6.38 -11.25
CA TYR A 154 -0.48 -6.44 -10.63
C TYR A 154 -0.50 -7.26 -9.34
N SER A 155 0.29 -8.32 -9.23
CA SER A 155 0.37 -9.13 -8.01
C SER A 155 0.91 -8.35 -6.82
N CYS A 156 1.80 -7.38 -7.06
CA CYS A 156 2.33 -6.48 -6.03
C CYS A 156 1.25 -5.58 -5.43
N PHE A 157 0.26 -5.15 -6.22
CA PHE A 157 -0.87 -4.34 -5.75
C PHE A 157 -1.98 -5.18 -5.14
N GLY A 158 -2.13 -6.44 -5.56
CA GLY A 158 -3.08 -7.37 -4.96
C GLY A 158 -2.83 -7.62 -3.48
N SER A 159 -1.56 -7.75 -3.07
CA SER A 159 -1.21 -7.86 -1.65
C SER A 159 -1.46 -6.56 -0.88
N THR A 160 -1.26 -5.39 -1.49
CA THR A 160 -1.58 -4.10 -0.87
C THR A 160 -3.08 -3.94 -0.64
N TYR A 161 -3.91 -4.31 -1.64
CA TYR A 161 -5.36 -4.33 -1.49
C TYR A 161 -5.82 -5.27 -0.36
N LEU A 162 -5.24 -6.48 -0.28
CA LEU A 162 -5.53 -7.41 0.81
C LEU A 162 -5.10 -6.85 2.18
N CYS A 163 -3.96 -6.17 2.25
CA CYS A 163 -3.53 -5.47 3.46
C CYS A 163 -4.49 -4.33 3.83
N GLU A 164 -4.87 -3.47 2.88
CA GLU A 164 -5.85 -2.39 3.10
C GLU A 164 -7.20 -2.94 3.55
N LEU A 165 -7.66 -4.02 2.93
CA LEU A 165 -8.88 -4.71 3.31
C LEU A 165 -8.76 -5.32 4.72
N ALA A 166 -7.62 -5.91 5.06
CA ALA A 166 -7.35 -6.42 6.41
C ALA A 166 -7.37 -5.29 7.46
N PHE A 167 -6.77 -4.15 7.15
CA PHE A 167 -6.79 -2.96 8.01
C PHE A 167 -8.20 -2.39 8.18
N LEU A 168 -8.99 -2.33 7.09
CA LEU A 168 -10.39 -1.92 7.13
C LEU A 168 -11.20 -2.85 8.05
N TYR A 169 -11.03 -4.16 7.92
CA TYR A 169 -11.72 -5.14 8.77
C TYR A 169 -11.26 -5.07 10.23
N LEU A 170 -9.96 -4.88 10.48
CA LEU A 170 -9.45 -4.63 11.82
C LEU A 170 -10.08 -3.38 12.44
N LEU A 171 -10.22 -2.30 11.66
CA LEU A 171 -10.86 -1.06 12.10
C LEU A 171 -12.35 -1.26 12.42
N GLN A 172 -13.07 -2.02 11.58
CA GLN A 172 -14.48 -2.36 11.81
C GLN A 172 -14.66 -3.27 13.04
N THR A 173 -13.74 -4.21 13.26
CA THR A 173 -13.79 -5.16 14.38
C THR A 173 -13.39 -4.49 15.70
N LYS A 174 -12.50 -3.49 15.66
CA LYS A 174 -12.22 -2.55 16.76
C LYS A 174 -13.34 -1.51 16.91
N SER A 175 -14.57 -1.95 17.11
CA SER A 175 -15.64 -1.04 17.56
C SER A 175 -15.58 -0.84 19.09
N LYS A 176 -16.20 0.25 19.58
CA LYS A 176 -16.26 0.66 21.00
C LYS A 176 -16.74 -0.43 21.99
N HIS A 177 -17.29 -1.54 21.50
CA HIS A 177 -17.91 -2.59 22.30
C HIS A 177 -17.03 -3.81 22.61
N ARG A 178 -15.79 -3.87 22.09
CA ARG A 178 -14.88 -5.02 22.32
C ARG A 178 -13.51 -4.58 22.85
N SER A 179 -13.34 -4.59 24.17
CA SER A 179 -12.09 -4.19 24.84
C SER A 179 -11.15 -5.35 25.20
N ARG A 180 -11.54 -6.61 24.96
CA ARG A 180 -10.68 -7.80 25.15
C ARG A 180 -10.48 -8.48 23.80
N PHE A 181 -9.35 -8.19 23.17
CA PHE A 181 -8.91 -8.83 21.94
C PHE A 181 -7.58 -9.51 22.24
N THR A 182 -7.57 -10.83 22.32
CA THR A 182 -6.36 -11.65 22.41
C THR A 182 -5.87 -11.98 20.99
N ASP A 183 -4.55 -11.97 20.77
CA ASP A 183 -3.94 -12.10 19.43
C ASP A 183 -4.47 -13.30 18.60
N MET A 184 -4.75 -14.44 19.24
CA MET A 184 -5.28 -15.63 18.54
C MET A 184 -6.66 -15.39 17.88
N ASN A 185 -7.54 -14.60 18.50
CA ASN A 185 -8.88 -14.35 17.95
C ASN A 185 -8.82 -13.38 16.75
N SER A 186 -7.74 -12.60 16.64
CA SER A 186 -7.53 -11.61 15.59
C SER A 186 -7.15 -12.27 14.26
N GLU A 187 -6.24 -13.24 14.33
CA GLU A 187 -5.73 -13.93 13.16
C GLU A 187 -6.82 -14.78 12.52
N ASP A 188 -7.55 -15.57 13.31
CA ASP A 188 -8.65 -16.41 12.82
C ASP A 188 -9.78 -15.57 12.20
N SER A 189 -10.14 -14.44 12.84
CA SER A 189 -11.18 -13.55 12.32
C SER A 189 -10.75 -12.87 11.02
N LEU A 190 -9.49 -12.46 10.90
CA LEU A 190 -8.98 -11.85 9.67
C LEU A 190 -8.87 -12.89 8.55
N ARG A 191 -8.40 -14.10 8.84
CA ARG A 191 -8.34 -15.19 7.87
C ARG A 191 -9.73 -15.53 7.33
N LEU A 192 -10.75 -15.59 8.18
CA LEU A 192 -12.14 -15.81 7.75
C LEU A 192 -12.64 -14.68 6.84
N SER A 193 -12.43 -13.42 7.22
CA SER A 193 -12.92 -12.25 6.46
C SER A 193 -12.18 -11.99 5.15
N LEU A 194 -10.89 -12.33 5.07
CA LEU A 194 -10.05 -12.15 3.87
C LEU A 194 -10.11 -13.34 2.91
N SER A 195 -10.59 -14.49 3.38
CA SER A 195 -10.83 -15.63 2.50
C SER A 195 -12.01 -15.37 1.57
N SER A 196 -11.97 -15.90 0.35
CA SER A 196 -13.12 -15.94 -0.57
C SER A 196 -14.23 -16.91 -0.11
N TYR A 197 -14.17 -17.37 1.15
CA TYR A 197 -15.10 -18.34 1.70
C TYR A 197 -16.42 -17.65 2.05
N THR A 198 -17.45 -17.91 1.24
CA THR A 198 -18.82 -17.58 1.61
C THR A 198 -19.24 -18.46 2.78
N LEU A 199 -19.26 -17.91 3.99
CA LEU A 199 -19.82 -18.59 5.16
C LEU A 199 -21.30 -18.90 4.90
N GLU A 200 -21.64 -20.18 4.72
CA GLU A 200 -23.02 -20.64 4.61
C GLU A 200 -23.69 -20.61 6.00
N PHE A 201 -24.02 -19.40 6.48
CA PHE A 201 -24.68 -19.18 7.77
C PHE A 201 -25.96 -20.02 7.93
N VAL A 202 -26.65 -20.31 6.83
CA VAL A 202 -27.88 -21.12 6.83
C VAL A 202 -27.60 -22.57 7.25
N LYS A 203 -26.49 -23.18 6.81
CA LYS A 203 -26.15 -24.56 7.24
C LYS A 203 -25.73 -24.61 8.70
N LEU A 204 -24.95 -23.64 9.16
CA LEU A 204 -24.52 -23.55 10.57
C LEU A 204 -25.69 -23.24 11.51
N SER A 205 -26.60 -22.34 11.12
CA SER A 205 -27.82 -22.03 11.89
C SER A 205 -28.72 -23.25 12.04
N ASN A 206 -28.80 -24.12 11.03
CA ASN A 206 -29.61 -25.34 11.09
C ASN A 206 -28.95 -26.47 11.90
N GLN A 207 -27.64 -26.38 12.17
CA GLN A 207 -26.89 -27.33 13.00
C GLN A 207 -26.74 -26.88 14.45
N MET A 208 -27.04 -25.63 14.78
CA MET A 208 -27.02 -25.13 16.15
C MET A 208 -28.32 -25.49 16.88
N GLN A 209 -28.19 -26.31 17.92
CA GLN A 209 -29.30 -26.70 18.78
C GLN A 209 -29.77 -25.47 19.60
N VAL A 210 -31.00 -25.03 19.34
CA VAL A 210 -31.61 -23.90 20.06
C VAL A 210 -31.76 -24.26 21.52
N GLN A 211 -31.03 -23.57 22.40
CA GLN A 211 -31.26 -23.62 23.84
C GLN A 211 -32.48 -22.74 24.14
N THR A 212 -33.63 -23.35 24.41
CA THR A 212 -34.78 -22.65 24.97
C THR A 212 -34.49 -22.28 26.42
N SER A 213 -34.47 -20.99 26.74
CA SER A 213 -34.44 -20.49 28.10
C SER A 213 -35.73 -20.90 28.83
N HIS A 214 -35.58 -21.42 30.05
CA HIS A 214 -36.67 -21.61 31.02
C HIS A 214 -37.19 -20.29 31.58
#